data_AF-A0A935F2G5-F1
#
_entry.id   AF-A0A935F2G5-F1
#
_cell.length_a   1.000
_cell.length_b   1.000
_cell.length_c   1.000
_cell.angle_alpha   90.00
_cell.angle_beta   90.00
_cell.angle_gamma   90.00
#
_symmetry.space_group_name_H-M   'P 1'
#
loop_
_entity.id
_entity.type
_entity.pdbx_description
1 polymer ?
#
loop_
_entity_poly.entity_id
_entity_poly.type
_entity_poly.pdbx_seq_one_letter_code
_entity_poly.pdbx_strand_id
1 'polypeptide(L)'
;MSTIRALLFFGWQLLVTPIYAAVMLATFWLPRIPRHRIAAHWCRAVAYGARWICGIRWRVEGLENIPSTPHVVMAKHSSTWETLTLGIYLPPLAFVAKKELLRVPFFGWGFALASPITIDRKAGRDAMEQIADQGRERFAQGFWIVVYPEGTRIRAGRRAKYKTGGARLADQSGRADPAGGPQRRLAVAQGRPRQARRRDHDGVRQADPDAGQGSGRADRRDRTMDRERGRQAGRAGLTGRPPGRGDLASSARRIALAGEAVDYRLIRARRRTIGMAVDLDGLTVRAPRWVSLREIEEALTERAAWIVRTLAEWRSRQREVLPREWRTGAPILYLGAELRLAVFPSRSTAVRADLFDLTVLHPAAQEERAVADTVARWLRDEAAQRVLPRVARYARHVTDAVPPVRLSNARSEWGSCNHKGEIRLNWRLIQLPPALADYVVAHEVAHLVELNHSRRFWALVESLMPGHDAHRRALEDWTALLAA
;
A
#
# COMPACT_ATOMS: atom_id res chain seq x y z
N MET A 1 -8.27 -33.98 -15.43
CA MET A 1 -8.47 -32.51 -15.33
C MET A 1 -7.26 -31.75 -14.78
N SER A 2 -6.55 -32.23 -13.75
CA SER A 2 -5.36 -31.55 -13.19
C SER A 2 -4.21 -31.38 -14.20
N THR A 3 -3.94 -32.40 -15.02
CA THR A 3 -2.86 -32.36 -16.04
C THR A 3 -3.08 -31.30 -17.11
N ILE A 4 -4.33 -31.14 -17.60
CA ILE A 4 -4.67 -30.11 -18.59
C ILE A 4 -4.43 -28.71 -18.02
N ARG A 5 -4.88 -28.47 -16.78
CA ARG A 5 -4.65 -27.19 -16.08
C ARG A 5 -3.16 -26.92 -15.89
N ALA A 6 -2.38 -27.95 -15.56
CA ALA A 6 -0.92 -27.84 -15.43
C ALA A 6 -0.25 -27.51 -16.77
N LEU A 7 -0.65 -28.17 -17.88
CA LEU A 7 -0.13 -27.89 -19.22
C LEU A 7 -0.50 -26.48 -19.70
N LEU A 8 -1.75 -26.06 -19.51
CA LEU A 8 -2.18 -24.69 -19.82
C LEU A 8 -1.41 -23.66 -19.01
N PHE A 9 -1.17 -23.93 -17.72
CA PHE A 9 -0.40 -23.04 -16.87
C PHE A 9 1.09 -23.01 -17.24
N PHE A 10 1.63 -24.12 -17.71
CA PHE A 10 2.98 -24.17 -18.27
C PHE A 10 3.06 -23.37 -19.59
N GLY A 11 2.09 -23.53 -20.49
CA GLY A 11 1.97 -22.74 -21.71
C GLY A 11 1.85 -21.24 -21.42
N TRP A 12 1.04 -20.86 -20.43
CA TRP A 12 0.96 -19.47 -19.94
C TRP A 12 2.31 -18.93 -19.49
N GLN A 13 3.09 -19.70 -18.72
CA GLN A 13 4.42 -19.29 -18.27
C GLN A 13 5.42 -19.18 -19.45
N LEU A 14 5.36 -20.10 -20.41
CA LEU A 14 6.17 -20.06 -21.62
C LEU A 14 5.87 -18.84 -22.50
N LEU A 15 4.63 -18.35 -22.48
CA LEU A 15 4.24 -17.14 -23.20
C LEU A 15 4.69 -15.87 -22.46
N VAL A 16 4.39 -15.77 -21.17
CA VAL A 16 4.59 -14.53 -20.39
C VAL A 16 6.06 -14.29 -20.05
N THR A 17 6.85 -15.34 -19.80
CA THR A 17 8.23 -15.20 -19.31
C THR A 17 9.19 -14.60 -20.35
N PRO A 18 9.17 -14.97 -21.64
CA PRO A 18 9.97 -14.31 -22.67
C PRO A 18 9.65 -12.83 -22.85
N ILE A 19 8.35 -12.46 -22.84
CA ILE A 19 7.91 -11.06 -22.94
C ILE A 19 8.49 -10.27 -21.76
N TYR A 20 8.36 -10.80 -20.55
CA TYR A 20 8.95 -10.20 -19.36
C TYR A 20 10.48 -10.07 -19.47
N ALA A 21 11.17 -11.11 -19.93
CA ALA A 21 12.62 -11.09 -20.09
C ALA A 21 13.06 -9.99 -21.08
N ALA A 22 12.34 -9.83 -22.19
CA ALA A 22 12.58 -8.76 -23.16
C ALA A 22 12.40 -7.36 -22.53
N VAL A 23 11.33 -7.16 -21.74
CA VAL A 23 11.11 -5.90 -21.01
C VAL A 23 12.22 -5.64 -19.99
N MET A 24 12.66 -6.65 -19.24
CA MET A 24 13.77 -6.52 -18.29
C MET A 24 15.07 -6.15 -18.99
N LEU A 25 15.38 -6.79 -20.12
CA LEU A 25 16.55 -6.47 -20.94
C LEU A 25 16.46 -5.06 -21.50
N ALA A 26 15.30 -4.64 -22.01
CA ALA A 26 15.10 -3.27 -22.52
C ALA A 26 15.19 -2.21 -21.42
N THR A 27 14.96 -2.58 -20.16
CA THR A 27 15.02 -1.67 -19.01
C THR A 27 16.29 -1.83 -18.18
N PHE A 28 17.34 -2.45 -18.74
CA PHE A 28 18.59 -2.70 -18.01
C PHE A 28 19.26 -1.42 -17.50
N TRP A 29 19.04 -0.26 -18.13
CA TRP A 29 19.58 1.03 -17.68
C TRP A 29 18.87 1.60 -16.44
N LEU A 30 17.68 1.08 -16.08
CA LEU A 30 16.92 1.63 -14.97
C LEU A 30 17.60 1.26 -13.64
N PRO A 31 17.45 2.12 -12.61
CA PRO A 31 17.87 1.77 -11.26
C PRO A 31 17.25 0.45 -10.80
N ARG A 32 17.93 -0.25 -9.88
CA ARG A 32 17.58 -1.60 -9.44
C ARG A 32 16.15 -1.73 -8.91
N ILE A 33 15.67 -0.72 -8.16
CA ILE A 33 14.34 -0.73 -7.52
C ILE A 33 13.19 -0.72 -8.56
N PRO A 34 13.16 0.19 -9.55
CA PRO A 34 12.23 0.10 -10.67
C PRO A 34 12.25 -1.26 -11.39
N ARG A 35 13.43 -1.83 -11.68
CA ARG A 35 13.53 -3.15 -12.32
C ARG A 35 12.94 -4.27 -11.45
N HIS A 36 13.15 -4.22 -10.13
CA HIS A 36 12.48 -5.13 -9.21
C HIS A 36 10.95 -5.00 -9.28
N ARG A 37 10.41 -3.78 -9.41
CA ARG A 37 8.96 -3.60 -9.59
C ARG A 37 8.47 -4.27 -10.87
N ILE A 38 9.21 -4.21 -11.97
CA ILE A 38 8.89 -4.95 -13.20
C ILE A 38 8.88 -6.46 -12.93
N ALA A 39 9.87 -6.98 -12.19
CA ALA A 39 9.90 -8.38 -11.75
C ALA A 39 8.68 -8.79 -10.92
N ALA A 40 8.21 -7.90 -10.03
CA ALA A 40 6.99 -8.13 -9.27
C ALA A 40 5.73 -8.21 -10.15
N HIS A 41 5.68 -7.50 -11.29
CA HIS A 41 4.56 -7.62 -12.25
C HIS A 41 4.58 -8.98 -12.97
N TRP A 42 5.74 -9.52 -13.30
CA TRP A 42 5.82 -10.90 -13.81
C TRP A 42 5.34 -11.91 -12.76
N CYS A 43 5.75 -11.75 -11.50
CA CYS A 43 5.23 -12.55 -10.40
C CYS A 43 3.70 -12.48 -10.28
N ARG A 44 3.11 -11.28 -10.46
CA ARG A 44 1.64 -11.10 -10.55
C ARG A 44 1.04 -11.86 -11.72
N ALA A 45 1.62 -11.77 -12.91
CA ALA A 45 1.13 -12.49 -14.09
C ALA A 45 1.18 -14.02 -13.92
N VAL A 46 2.24 -14.55 -13.29
CA VAL A 46 2.32 -15.98 -12.94
C VAL A 46 1.28 -16.34 -11.89
N ALA A 47 1.10 -15.53 -10.85
CA ALA A 47 0.05 -15.74 -9.84
C ALA A 47 -1.37 -15.67 -10.44
N TYR A 48 -1.61 -14.82 -11.46
CA TYR A 48 -2.87 -14.76 -12.21
C TYR A 48 -3.14 -16.08 -12.94
N GLY A 49 -2.14 -16.60 -13.67
CA GLY A 49 -2.25 -17.91 -14.31
C GLY A 49 -2.56 -19.01 -13.30
N ALA A 50 -1.90 -18.99 -12.14
CA ALA A 50 -2.14 -19.96 -11.07
C ALA A 50 -3.57 -19.87 -10.50
N ARG A 51 -4.13 -18.67 -10.40
CA ARG A 51 -5.52 -18.45 -9.95
C ARG A 51 -6.54 -18.94 -10.97
N TRP A 52 -6.43 -18.50 -12.22
CA TRP A 52 -7.47 -18.74 -13.22
C TRP A 52 -7.36 -20.11 -13.86
N ILE A 53 -6.14 -20.51 -14.24
CA ILE A 53 -5.91 -21.80 -14.90
C ILE A 53 -5.93 -22.91 -13.85
N CYS A 54 -5.16 -22.77 -12.77
CA CYS A 54 -5.03 -23.81 -11.75
C CYS A 54 -6.06 -23.72 -10.62
N GLY A 55 -6.83 -22.63 -10.51
CA GLY A 55 -7.87 -22.48 -9.49
C GLY A 55 -7.33 -22.22 -8.08
N ILE A 56 -6.06 -21.83 -7.97
CA ILE A 56 -5.42 -21.61 -6.67
C ILE A 56 -6.01 -20.33 -6.06
N ARG A 57 -6.51 -20.42 -4.83
CA ARG A 57 -7.03 -19.30 -4.04
C ARG A 57 -6.18 -19.16 -2.78
N TRP A 58 -5.91 -17.93 -2.35
CA TRP A 58 -5.11 -17.65 -1.17
C TRP A 58 -5.67 -16.45 -0.41
N ARG A 59 -5.25 -16.32 0.85
CA ARG A 59 -5.56 -15.20 1.72
C ARG A 59 -4.26 -14.65 2.30
N VAL A 60 -4.20 -13.34 2.46
CA VAL A 60 -3.08 -12.62 3.04
C VAL A 60 -3.56 -11.96 4.32
N GLU A 61 -2.80 -12.15 5.39
CA GLU A 61 -3.09 -11.60 6.71
C GLU A 61 -1.79 -10.96 7.23
N GLY A 62 -1.90 -9.86 7.98
CA GLY A 62 -0.74 -9.26 8.62
C GLY A 62 0.09 -8.30 7.76
N LEU A 63 -0.42 -7.75 6.65
CA LEU A 63 0.32 -6.74 5.86
C LEU A 63 0.63 -5.48 6.68
N GLU A 64 -0.15 -5.19 7.71
CA GLU A 64 0.08 -4.12 8.67
C GLU A 64 1.39 -4.29 9.46
N ASN A 65 1.85 -5.52 9.63
CA ASN A 65 3.07 -5.83 10.38
C ASN A 65 4.34 -5.57 9.56
N ILE A 66 4.21 -5.27 8.26
CA ILE A 66 5.34 -4.96 7.40
C ILE A 66 5.96 -3.63 7.87
N PRO A 67 7.21 -3.65 8.38
CA PRO A 67 7.89 -2.42 8.78
C PRO A 67 8.18 -1.49 7.59
N SER A 68 8.47 -0.22 7.90
CA SER A 68 8.77 0.83 6.94
C SER A 68 10.18 0.78 6.36
N THR A 69 11.13 0.19 7.09
CA THR A 69 12.54 0.11 6.72
C THR A 69 12.91 -1.29 6.22
N PRO A 70 14.02 -1.46 5.47
CA PRO A 70 14.53 -2.77 5.08
C PRO A 70 14.72 -3.72 6.26
N HIS A 71 14.24 -4.97 6.12
CA HIS A 71 14.37 -6.03 7.12
C HIS A 71 14.74 -7.36 6.46
N VAL A 72 15.22 -8.30 7.27
CA VAL A 72 15.39 -9.70 6.88
C VAL A 72 14.08 -10.45 7.10
N VAL A 73 13.52 -11.00 6.03
CA VAL A 73 12.28 -11.77 6.01
C VAL A 73 12.62 -13.24 6.19
N MET A 74 12.13 -13.82 7.29
CA MET A 74 12.27 -15.25 7.58
C MET A 74 10.99 -15.97 7.15
N ALA A 75 11.00 -16.55 5.96
CA ALA A 75 9.86 -17.25 5.39
C ALA A 75 10.08 -18.77 5.41
N LYS A 76 9.02 -19.55 5.60
CA LYS A 76 9.08 -20.99 5.34
C LYS A 76 9.20 -21.24 3.84
N HIS A 77 9.91 -22.30 3.46
CA HIS A 77 10.02 -22.70 2.07
C HIS A 77 9.32 -24.04 1.82
N SER A 78 8.07 -24.03 1.36
CA SER A 78 7.33 -25.26 1.04
C SER A 78 7.18 -25.50 -0.45
N SER A 79 7.21 -24.45 -1.25
CA SER A 79 7.05 -24.53 -2.69
C SER A 79 7.70 -23.36 -3.42
N THR A 80 7.47 -23.27 -4.73
CA THR A 80 7.84 -22.08 -5.52
C THR A 80 6.89 -20.90 -5.25
N TRP A 81 5.71 -21.14 -4.67
CA TRP A 81 4.69 -20.14 -4.38
C TRP A 81 5.22 -18.98 -3.54
N GLU A 82 5.95 -19.26 -2.46
CA GLU A 82 6.48 -18.25 -1.56
C GLU A 82 7.45 -17.32 -2.28
N THR A 83 8.36 -17.88 -3.10
CA THR A 83 9.32 -17.09 -3.88
C THR A 83 8.64 -16.19 -4.91
N LEU A 84 7.56 -16.67 -5.55
CA LEU A 84 6.84 -15.88 -6.54
C LEU A 84 5.98 -14.80 -5.88
N THR A 85 5.35 -15.09 -4.74
CA THR A 85 4.31 -14.20 -4.20
C THR A 85 4.81 -13.19 -3.18
N LEU A 86 5.90 -13.47 -2.45
CA LEU A 86 6.44 -12.51 -1.46
C LEU A 86 6.80 -11.17 -2.09
N GLY A 87 7.38 -11.18 -3.30
CA GLY A 87 7.75 -9.97 -4.05
C GLY A 87 6.58 -9.12 -4.53
N ILE A 88 5.35 -9.62 -4.37
CA ILE A 88 4.13 -8.91 -4.73
C ILE A 88 3.62 -8.05 -3.56
N TYR A 89 3.85 -8.48 -2.32
CA TYR A 89 3.31 -7.83 -1.12
C TYR A 89 4.35 -7.07 -0.31
N LEU A 90 5.59 -7.55 -0.31
CA LEU A 90 6.66 -6.94 0.44
C LEU A 90 7.34 -5.86 -0.39
N PRO A 91 8.01 -4.89 0.25
CA PRO A 91 8.86 -3.93 -0.46
C PRO A 91 9.96 -4.65 -1.25
N PRO A 92 10.70 -3.92 -2.12
CA PRO A 92 11.72 -4.51 -2.98
C PRO A 92 12.61 -5.50 -2.24
N LEU A 93 12.72 -6.72 -2.75
CA LEU A 93 13.35 -7.83 -2.05
C LEU A 93 14.43 -8.52 -2.88
N ALA A 94 15.41 -9.06 -2.18
CA ALA A 94 16.50 -9.84 -2.73
C ALA A 94 16.42 -11.25 -2.15
N PHE A 95 16.30 -12.24 -3.04
CA PHE A 95 16.36 -13.65 -2.66
C PHE A 95 17.79 -14.16 -2.69
N VAL A 96 18.14 -14.97 -1.70
CA VAL A 96 19.34 -15.82 -1.78
C VAL A 96 19.05 -16.98 -2.74
N ALA A 97 19.74 -17.01 -3.87
CA ALA A 97 19.51 -17.94 -4.97
C ALA A 97 20.80 -18.59 -5.49
N LYS A 98 20.65 -19.78 -6.08
CA LYS A 98 21.75 -20.51 -6.72
C LYS A 98 22.22 -19.78 -7.99
N LYS A 99 23.53 -19.63 -8.19
CA LYS A 99 24.10 -18.95 -9.37
C LYS A 99 23.68 -19.60 -10.70
N GLU A 100 23.47 -20.92 -10.71
CA GLU A 100 23.01 -21.67 -11.88
C GLU A 100 21.63 -21.22 -12.37
N LEU A 101 20.81 -20.66 -11.48
CA LEU A 101 19.47 -20.20 -11.83
C LEU A 101 19.50 -19.04 -12.83
N LEU A 102 20.59 -18.27 -12.87
CA LEU A 102 20.77 -17.19 -13.84
C LEU A 102 20.96 -17.68 -15.28
N ARG A 103 21.27 -18.97 -15.47
CA ARG A 103 21.49 -19.58 -16.79
C ARG A 103 20.19 -20.06 -17.45
N VAL A 104 19.08 -20.09 -16.72
CA VAL A 104 17.78 -20.51 -17.28
C VAL A 104 17.34 -19.48 -18.33
N PRO A 105 17.07 -19.86 -19.59
CA PRO A 105 16.65 -18.91 -20.61
C PRO A 105 15.40 -18.12 -20.20
N PHE A 106 15.37 -16.84 -20.56
CA PHE A 106 14.32 -15.85 -20.22
C PHE A 106 14.20 -15.56 -18.72
N PHE A 107 13.83 -16.56 -17.91
CA PHE A 107 13.68 -16.40 -16.47
C PHE A 107 14.98 -15.97 -15.79
N GLY A 108 16.08 -16.68 -16.03
CA GLY A 108 17.38 -16.40 -15.42
C GLY A 108 17.95 -15.05 -15.82
N TRP A 109 17.73 -14.62 -17.07
CA TRP A 109 18.16 -13.30 -17.57
C TRP A 109 17.41 -12.16 -16.89
N GLY A 110 16.07 -12.25 -16.83
CA GLY A 110 15.26 -11.28 -16.10
C GLY A 110 15.57 -11.31 -14.60
N PHE A 111 15.76 -12.49 -14.03
CA PHE A 111 16.09 -12.65 -12.61
C PHE A 111 17.46 -12.05 -12.26
N ALA A 112 18.47 -12.15 -13.14
CA ALA A 112 19.77 -11.48 -12.93
C ALA A 112 19.63 -9.96 -12.79
N LEU A 113 18.73 -9.36 -13.57
CA LEU A 113 18.45 -7.91 -13.55
C LEU A 113 17.59 -7.46 -12.35
N ALA A 114 16.92 -8.41 -11.69
CA ALA A 114 16.10 -8.21 -10.49
C ALA A 114 16.90 -8.14 -9.17
N SER A 115 18.24 -8.10 -9.24
CA SER A 115 19.15 -7.92 -8.09
C SER A 115 19.10 -9.02 -7.01
N PRO A 116 19.22 -10.32 -7.37
CA PRO A 116 19.30 -11.40 -6.40
C PRO A 116 20.62 -11.39 -5.61
N ILE A 117 20.66 -12.13 -4.52
CA ILE A 117 21.89 -12.50 -3.81
C ILE A 117 22.26 -13.90 -4.30
N THR A 118 23.36 -14.02 -5.03
CA THR A 118 23.75 -15.32 -5.59
C THR A 118 24.76 -16.03 -4.72
N ILE A 119 24.58 -17.34 -4.56
CA ILE A 119 25.52 -18.22 -3.87
C ILE A 119 26.02 -19.30 -4.83
N ASP A 120 27.34 -19.47 -4.85
CA ASP A 120 27.97 -20.70 -5.35
C ASP A 120 28.14 -21.67 -4.18
N ARG A 121 27.38 -22.76 -4.18
CA ARG A 121 27.41 -23.74 -3.09
C ARG A 121 28.69 -24.59 -3.10
N LYS A 122 29.47 -24.55 -4.19
CA LYS A 122 30.77 -25.23 -4.27
C LYS A 122 31.89 -24.45 -3.58
N ALA A 123 31.67 -23.18 -3.25
CA ALA A 123 32.66 -22.29 -2.63
C ALA A 123 32.86 -22.49 -1.11
N GLY A 124 32.21 -23.48 -0.49
CA GLY A 124 32.48 -23.84 0.91
C GLY A 124 32.22 -22.71 1.92
N ARG A 125 33.23 -22.36 2.74
CA ARG A 125 33.13 -21.35 3.81
C ARG A 125 32.94 -19.92 3.26
N ASP A 126 33.52 -19.61 2.11
CA ASP A 126 33.46 -18.29 1.46
C ASP A 126 32.03 -17.93 1.01
N ALA A 127 31.18 -18.94 0.83
CA ALA A 127 29.80 -18.77 0.38
C ALA A 127 28.93 -17.98 1.37
N MET A 128 29.21 -18.05 2.68
CA MET A 128 28.47 -17.30 3.69
C MET A 128 28.91 -15.83 3.75
N GLU A 129 30.19 -15.57 3.53
CA GLU A 129 30.75 -14.21 3.46
C GLU A 129 30.22 -13.49 2.22
N GLN A 130 30.18 -14.18 1.07
CA GLN A 130 29.55 -13.66 -0.16
C GLN A 130 28.07 -13.29 0.03
N ILE A 131 27.30 -14.07 0.79
CA ILE A 131 25.91 -13.73 1.12
C ILE A 131 25.86 -12.49 2.01
N ALA A 132 26.76 -12.37 2.98
CA ALA A 132 26.81 -11.22 3.87
C ALA A 132 27.18 -9.93 3.11
N ASP A 133 28.16 -9.98 2.22
CA ASP A 133 28.59 -8.85 1.40
C ASP A 133 27.49 -8.37 0.46
N GLN A 134 26.95 -9.27 -0.37
CA GLN A 134 25.84 -8.95 -1.26
C GLN A 134 24.60 -8.53 -0.45
N GLY A 135 24.37 -9.14 0.71
CA GLY A 135 23.30 -8.77 1.63
C GLY A 135 23.43 -7.32 2.09
N ARG A 136 24.61 -6.92 2.57
CA ARG A 136 24.90 -5.52 2.96
C ARG A 136 24.71 -4.55 1.81
N GLU A 137 25.23 -4.88 0.62
CA GLU A 137 25.06 -4.05 -0.58
C GLU A 137 23.58 -3.85 -0.93
N ARG A 138 22.79 -4.94 -0.92
CA ARG A 138 21.35 -4.90 -1.23
C ARG A 138 20.58 -4.11 -0.17
N PHE A 139 20.93 -4.29 1.10
CA PHE A 139 20.29 -3.58 2.20
C PHE A 139 20.52 -2.07 2.11
N ALA A 140 21.75 -1.64 1.81
CA ALA A 140 22.10 -0.23 1.57
C ALA A 140 21.36 0.37 0.36
N GLN A 141 20.99 -0.46 -0.61
CA GLN A 141 20.19 -0.08 -1.78
C GLN A 141 18.67 -0.07 -1.51
N GLY A 142 18.24 -0.35 -0.28
CA GLY A 142 16.82 -0.37 0.12
C GLY A 142 16.11 -1.70 -0.12
N PHE A 143 16.84 -2.79 -0.41
CA PHE A 143 16.24 -4.11 -0.55
C PHE A 143 16.11 -4.83 0.79
N TRP A 144 14.99 -5.52 0.95
CA TRP A 144 14.76 -6.49 2.00
C TRP A 144 15.41 -7.81 1.60
N ILE A 145 15.87 -8.58 2.57
CA ILE A 145 16.52 -9.87 2.28
C ILE A 145 15.60 -11.00 2.69
N VAL A 146 15.24 -11.88 1.76
CA VAL A 146 14.45 -13.06 2.08
C VAL A 146 15.36 -14.25 2.33
N VAL A 147 15.22 -14.86 3.51
CA VAL A 147 15.94 -16.06 3.90
C VAL A 147 14.94 -17.17 4.22
N TYR A 148 15.22 -18.34 3.65
CA TYR A 148 14.55 -19.59 3.95
C TYR A 148 15.40 -20.39 4.95
N PRO A 149 15.10 -20.34 6.26
CA PRO A 149 15.99 -20.87 7.30
C PRO A 149 16.20 -22.37 7.23
N GLU A 150 15.29 -23.12 6.60
CA GLU A 150 15.45 -24.56 6.39
C GLU A 150 16.55 -24.87 5.35
N GLY A 151 16.87 -23.93 4.47
CA GLY A 151 17.87 -24.08 3.40
C GLY A 151 17.46 -25.02 2.27
N THR A 152 16.28 -25.65 2.36
CA THR A 152 15.66 -26.53 1.38
C THR A 152 14.14 -26.44 1.49
N ARG A 153 13.42 -27.01 0.52
CA ARG A 153 11.95 -27.08 0.57
C ARG A 153 11.50 -28.14 1.56
N ILE A 154 10.55 -27.79 2.41
CA ILE A 154 9.93 -28.68 3.40
C ILE A 154 8.45 -28.84 3.06
N ARG A 155 7.95 -30.08 3.05
CA ARG A 155 6.54 -30.35 2.77
C ARG A 155 5.62 -29.54 3.69
N ALA A 156 4.56 -28.97 3.13
CA ALA A 156 3.54 -28.26 3.89
C ALA A 156 3.03 -29.10 5.08
N GLY A 157 2.92 -28.47 6.25
CA GLY A 157 2.52 -29.12 7.51
C GLY A 157 3.66 -29.84 8.26
N ARG A 158 4.86 -29.96 7.68
CA ARG A 158 6.05 -30.47 8.39
C ARG A 158 6.91 -29.32 8.93
N ARG A 159 7.76 -29.64 9.90
CA ARG A 159 8.77 -28.74 10.47
C ARG A 159 10.15 -29.34 10.26
N ALA A 160 11.13 -28.48 10.02
CA ALA A 160 12.54 -28.85 9.97
C ALA A 160 13.33 -27.91 10.89
N LYS A 161 14.59 -28.28 11.16
CA LYS A 161 15.50 -27.45 11.96
C LYS A 161 15.85 -26.17 11.19
N TYR A 162 15.64 -25.03 11.82
CA TYR A 162 16.02 -23.73 11.27
C TYR A 162 17.52 -23.49 11.47
N LYS A 163 18.21 -23.12 10.38
CA LYS A 163 19.59 -22.69 10.41
C LYS A 163 19.68 -21.24 10.89
N THR A 164 20.76 -20.90 11.58
CA THR A 164 20.98 -19.58 12.18
C THR A 164 21.49 -18.52 11.20
N GLY A 165 21.81 -18.89 9.95
CA GLY A 165 22.39 -17.98 8.95
C GLY A 165 21.55 -16.72 8.70
N GLY A 166 20.22 -16.84 8.63
CA GLY A 166 19.35 -15.67 8.47
C GLY A 166 19.33 -14.74 9.68
N ALA A 167 19.41 -15.30 10.89
CA ALA A 167 19.50 -14.50 12.12
C ALA A 167 20.85 -13.78 12.24
N ARG A 168 21.95 -14.43 11.84
CA ARG A 168 23.27 -13.79 11.78
C ARG A 168 23.31 -12.68 10.74
N LEU A 169 22.71 -12.89 9.58
CA LEU A 169 22.60 -11.85 8.55
C LEU A 169 21.80 -10.66 9.08
N ALA A 170 20.70 -10.89 9.81
CA ALA A 170 19.93 -9.81 10.43
C ALA A 170 20.75 -9.02 11.47
N ASP A 171 21.54 -9.68 12.32
CA ASP A 171 22.42 -9.02 13.29
C ASP A 171 23.52 -8.20 12.58
N GLN A 172 24.15 -8.76 11.56
CA GLN A 172 25.23 -8.10 10.81
C GLN A 172 24.74 -6.94 9.93
N SER A 173 23.60 -7.11 9.25
CA SER A 173 22.95 -6.04 8.48
C SER A 173 22.40 -4.94 9.39
N GLY A 174 21.97 -5.28 10.61
CA GLY A 174 21.56 -4.32 11.63
C GLY A 174 22.70 -3.47 12.19
N ARG A 175 23.93 -4.00 12.25
CA ARG A 175 25.14 -3.26 12.67
C ARG A 175 25.70 -2.31 11.61
N ALA A 176 25.35 -2.53 10.34
CA ALA A 176 25.79 -1.69 9.21
C ALA A 176 24.84 -0.51 8.93
N ASP A 177 23.78 -0.34 9.72
CA ASP A 177 22.88 0.80 9.61
C ASP A 177 23.51 2.01 10.34
N PRO A 178 23.88 3.10 9.62
CA PRO A 178 24.48 4.29 10.23
C PRO A 178 23.53 5.03 11.20
N ALA A 179 22.25 4.65 11.28
CA ALA A 179 21.24 5.33 12.10
C ALA A 179 21.02 4.76 13.52
N GLY A 180 21.83 3.80 14.00
CA GLY A 180 22.01 3.53 15.44
C GLY A 180 20.75 3.24 16.30
N GLY A 181 19.73 2.54 15.79
CA GLY A 181 18.51 2.20 16.55
C GLY A 181 18.51 0.79 17.20
N PRO A 182 17.80 0.57 18.34
CA PRO A 182 17.91 -0.64 19.15
C PRO A 182 17.42 -1.93 18.44
N GLN A 183 18.06 -3.04 18.80
CA GLN A 183 17.98 -4.40 18.24
C GLN A 183 16.65 -4.75 17.53
N ARG A 184 16.72 -4.86 16.20
CA ARG A 184 15.58 -5.08 15.29
C ARG A 184 15.17 -6.56 15.30
N ARG A 185 14.05 -6.89 15.96
CA ARG A 185 13.54 -8.27 16.07
C ARG A 185 12.89 -8.78 14.78
N LEU A 186 13.03 -10.09 14.56
CA LEU A 186 12.47 -10.88 13.46
C LEU A 186 10.96 -10.65 13.27
N ALA A 187 10.55 -10.25 12.06
CA ALA A 187 9.17 -10.44 11.60
C ALA A 187 9.01 -11.88 11.08
N VAL A 188 8.31 -12.72 11.84
CA VAL A 188 8.00 -14.10 11.44
C VAL A 188 6.61 -14.12 10.80
N ALA A 189 6.53 -14.25 9.48
CA ALA A 189 5.26 -14.45 8.79
C ALA A 189 4.82 -15.93 8.93
N GLN A 190 3.94 -16.21 9.90
CA GLN A 190 3.26 -17.50 10.00
C GLN A 190 1.79 -17.37 9.58
N GLY A 191 1.46 -17.80 8.36
CA GLY A 191 0.08 -18.13 8.00
C GLY A 191 -0.35 -19.40 8.73
N ARG A 192 -1.38 -19.32 9.59
CA ARG A 192 -2.05 -20.51 10.14
C ARG A 192 -3.06 -21.03 9.11
N PRO A 193 -3.02 -22.31 8.71
CA PRO A 193 -4.15 -22.89 8.00
C PRO A 193 -5.31 -23.03 8.99
N ARG A 194 -6.39 -22.26 8.79
CA ARG A 194 -7.68 -22.58 9.41
C ARG A 194 -8.21 -23.83 8.74
N GLN A 195 -8.50 -24.86 9.53
CA GLN A 195 -9.25 -26.03 9.12
C GLN A 195 -10.51 -25.56 8.41
N ALA A 196 -10.63 -25.88 7.12
CA ALA A 196 -11.89 -25.75 6.41
C ALA A 196 -12.89 -26.64 7.13
N ARG A 197 -13.98 -26.04 7.65
CA ARG A 197 -15.16 -26.80 8.05
C ARG A 197 -15.57 -27.65 6.84
N ARG A 198 -15.46 -28.97 6.97
CA ARG A 198 -16.12 -29.92 6.08
C ARG A 198 -17.60 -29.54 6.10
N ARG A 199 -18.15 -29.23 4.93
CA ARG A 199 -19.58 -29.37 4.69
C ARG A 199 -19.79 -30.85 4.40
N ASP A 200 -20.65 -31.45 5.19
CA ASP A 200 -21.05 -32.85 5.09
C ASP A 200 -21.62 -33.13 3.69
N HIS A 201 -21.12 -34.19 3.08
CA HIS A 201 -21.82 -34.90 2.02
C HIS A 201 -22.13 -36.29 2.58
N ASP A 202 -23.42 -36.59 2.61
CA ASP A 202 -24.03 -37.80 3.10
C ASP A 202 -23.45 -39.09 2.51
N GLY A 203 -23.46 -40.13 3.34
CA GLY A 203 -23.62 -41.51 2.90
C GLY A 203 -22.33 -42.31 2.77
N VAL A 204 -21.94 -43.02 3.83
CA VAL A 204 -21.90 -44.49 3.89
C VAL A 204 -21.79 -44.88 5.37
N ARG A 205 -22.68 -45.77 5.78
CA ARG A 205 -22.82 -46.34 7.13
C ARG A 205 -21.55 -47.09 7.54
N GLN A 206 -21.14 -46.95 8.80
CA GLN A 206 -20.71 -48.09 9.59
C GLN A 206 -20.96 -47.82 11.08
N ALA A 207 -21.40 -48.87 11.76
CA ALA A 207 -22.15 -48.86 13.01
C ALA A 207 -21.35 -48.48 14.26
N ASP A 208 -22.10 -47.92 15.22
CA ASP A 208 -21.87 -47.91 16.67
C ASP A 208 -21.65 -49.35 17.20
N PRO A 209 -21.01 -49.57 18.38
CA PRO A 209 -21.54 -49.05 19.64
C PRO A 209 -20.47 -48.63 20.68
N ASP A 210 -20.78 -47.63 21.50
CA ASP A 210 -21.21 -47.85 22.90
C ASP A 210 -21.10 -46.59 23.77
N ALA A 211 -22.16 -46.42 24.57
CA ALA A 211 -22.23 -45.81 25.90
C ALA A 211 -21.53 -44.44 26.13
N GLY A 212 -22.22 -43.38 26.56
CA GLY A 212 -23.51 -43.29 27.20
C GLY A 212 -23.51 -42.07 28.12
N GLN A 213 -24.71 -41.50 28.31
CA GLN A 213 -25.16 -40.75 29.48
C GLN A 213 -24.38 -39.45 29.83
N GLY A 214 -25.01 -38.30 30.00
CA GLY A 214 -26.42 -37.97 30.10
C GLY A 214 -26.58 -36.49 30.42
N SER A 215 -27.86 -36.08 30.42
CA SER A 215 -28.52 -35.00 31.17
C SER A 215 -27.72 -33.75 31.56
N GLY A 216 -28.21 -32.52 31.41
CA GLY A 216 -29.59 -32.06 31.35
C GLY A 216 -29.57 -30.53 31.31
N ARG A 217 -30.53 -29.93 30.59
CA ARG A 217 -31.74 -29.29 31.14
C ARG A 217 -31.53 -27.86 31.68
N ALA A 218 -32.28 -26.96 31.04
CA ALA A 218 -33.08 -25.90 31.66
C ALA A 218 -32.36 -24.61 32.12
N ASP A 219 -32.93 -23.40 32.08
CA ASP A 219 -34.23 -22.86 31.66
C ASP A 219 -34.16 -21.31 31.78
N ARG A 220 -35.16 -20.62 31.21
CA ARG A 220 -35.73 -19.28 31.55
C ARG A 220 -34.88 -17.99 31.39
N ARG A 221 -35.34 -16.99 30.60
CA ARG A 221 -36.38 -15.93 30.84
C ARG A 221 -35.99 -15.02 32.02
N ASP A 222 -35.98 -13.68 31.97
CA ASP A 222 -36.98 -12.65 31.57
C ASP A 222 -36.23 -11.36 31.13
N ARG A 223 -36.67 -10.47 30.22
CA ARG A 223 -37.82 -9.52 30.15
C ARG A 223 -37.89 -8.44 31.26
N THR A 224 -37.75 -7.17 30.84
CA THR A 224 -38.52 -5.92 31.17
C THR A 224 -37.75 -4.71 30.58
N MET A 225 -38.21 -3.93 29.58
CA MET A 225 -39.08 -2.71 29.62
C MET A 225 -38.87 -1.83 30.89
N ASP A 226 -38.61 -0.51 30.84
CA ASP A 226 -39.45 0.57 30.31
C ASP A 226 -38.63 1.89 30.13
N ARG A 227 -38.86 2.65 29.04
CA ARG A 227 -39.38 4.04 28.98
C ARG A 227 -38.82 5.08 29.97
N GLU A 228 -38.30 6.20 29.43
CA GLU A 228 -38.99 7.51 29.44
C GLU A 228 -38.27 8.60 28.62
N ARG A 229 -39.07 9.56 28.16
CA ARG A 229 -38.75 10.70 27.27
C ARG A 229 -38.78 12.01 28.06
N GLY A 230 -38.09 13.02 27.55
CA GLY A 230 -38.52 14.43 27.63
C GLY A 230 -37.41 15.40 28.06
N ARG A 231 -36.89 16.23 27.13
CA ARG A 231 -37.24 17.68 26.92
C ARG A 231 -36.36 18.60 27.81
N GLN A 232 -35.85 19.76 27.41
CA GLN A 232 -35.79 20.56 26.17
C GLN A 232 -34.91 21.79 26.45
N ALA A 233 -34.25 22.34 25.41
CA ALA A 233 -33.89 23.76 25.19
C ALA A 233 -32.96 24.51 26.18
N GLY A 234 -32.09 25.46 25.80
CA GLY A 234 -31.76 26.09 24.52
C GLY A 234 -30.88 27.34 24.73
N ARG A 235 -30.11 27.74 23.70
CA ARG A 235 -29.58 29.10 23.36
C ARG A 235 -28.54 28.91 22.23
N ALA A 236 -28.82 29.20 20.95
CA ALA A 236 -28.80 30.52 20.26
C ALA A 236 -27.53 31.33 20.58
N GLY A 237 -26.69 31.78 19.65
CA GLY A 237 -26.61 31.69 18.19
C GLY A 237 -25.42 32.54 17.71
N LEU A 238 -24.78 32.19 16.60
CA LEU A 238 -23.94 33.09 15.79
C LEU A 238 -23.96 32.56 14.36
N THR A 239 -24.82 33.17 13.54
CA THR A 239 -25.02 32.88 12.13
C THR A 239 -24.04 33.71 11.28
N GLY A 240 -23.00 33.05 10.77
CA GLY A 240 -22.20 33.54 9.62
C GLY A 240 -22.34 32.55 8.48
N ARG A 241 -23.21 32.84 7.51
CA ARG A 241 -23.45 31.99 6.34
C ARG A 241 -22.20 32.00 5.44
N PRO A 242 -21.60 30.85 5.10
CA PRO A 242 -20.55 30.82 4.09
C PRO A 242 -21.15 31.21 2.73
N PRO A 243 -20.42 31.93 1.87
CA PRO A 243 -20.94 32.38 0.59
C PRO A 243 -21.38 31.19 -0.26
N GLY A 244 -22.55 31.34 -0.89
CA GLY A 244 -23.17 30.31 -1.72
C GLY A 244 -22.35 30.04 -2.99
N ARG A 245 -22.44 28.81 -3.50
CA ARG A 245 -21.81 28.30 -4.73
C ARG A 245 -22.13 29.09 -6.03
N GLY A 246 -22.91 30.17 -5.97
CA GLY A 246 -23.37 30.96 -7.12
C GLY A 246 -22.47 32.14 -7.52
N ASP A 247 -21.55 32.60 -6.67
CA ASP A 247 -20.75 33.83 -6.92
C ASP A 247 -19.37 33.61 -7.57
N LEU A 248 -18.99 32.35 -7.85
CA LEU A 248 -17.61 32.02 -8.28
C LEU A 248 -17.41 31.93 -9.81
N ALA A 249 -18.45 32.14 -10.61
CA ALA A 249 -18.34 32.08 -12.08
C ALA A 249 -17.74 33.36 -12.71
N SER A 250 -17.64 34.47 -11.98
CA SER A 250 -17.31 35.80 -12.54
C SER A 250 -15.81 36.17 -12.54
N SER A 251 -14.90 35.24 -12.24
CA SER A 251 -13.45 35.51 -12.17
C SER A 251 -12.55 34.59 -13.02
N ALA A 252 -13.15 33.71 -13.82
CA ALA A 252 -12.44 32.86 -14.76
C ALA A 252 -12.08 33.67 -16.03
N ARG A 253 -10.80 33.76 -16.34
CA ARG A 253 -10.25 34.36 -17.56
C ARG A 253 -9.74 33.26 -18.47
N ARG A 254 -9.68 33.52 -19.78
CA ARG A 254 -9.20 32.57 -20.77
C ARG A 254 -8.02 33.14 -21.53
N ILE A 255 -6.99 32.33 -21.76
CA ILE A 255 -5.80 32.68 -22.54
C ILE A 255 -5.42 31.50 -23.44
N ALA A 256 -4.86 31.78 -24.62
CA ALA A 256 -4.27 30.77 -25.49
C ALA A 256 -2.79 30.57 -25.10
N LEU A 257 -2.42 29.38 -24.65
CA LEU A 257 -1.06 29.02 -24.26
C LEU A 257 -0.63 27.78 -25.04
N ALA A 258 0.49 27.87 -25.76
CA ALA A 258 1.04 26.78 -26.59
C ALA A 258 0.00 26.09 -27.50
N GLY A 259 -0.95 26.85 -28.04
CA GLY A 259 -2.01 26.34 -28.92
C GLY A 259 -3.25 25.79 -28.21
N GLU A 260 -3.27 25.74 -26.87
CA GLU A 260 -4.43 25.32 -26.08
C GLU A 260 -5.13 26.50 -25.40
N ALA A 261 -6.48 26.46 -25.38
CA ALA A 261 -7.26 27.38 -24.58
C ALA A 261 -7.22 26.97 -23.10
N VAL A 262 -6.66 27.84 -22.26
CA VAL A 262 -6.49 27.62 -20.81
C VAL A 262 -7.32 28.63 -20.04
N ASP A 263 -8.23 28.12 -19.21
CA ASP A 263 -8.97 28.92 -18.24
C ASP A 263 -8.14 29.09 -16.96
N TYR A 264 -8.09 30.31 -16.43
CA TYR A 264 -7.38 30.65 -15.21
C TYR A 264 -8.15 31.56 -14.28
N ARG A 265 -8.02 31.30 -12.97
CA ARG A 265 -8.58 32.13 -11.90
C ARG A 265 -7.55 33.14 -11.45
N LEU A 266 -7.84 34.43 -11.61
CA LEU A 266 -6.96 35.51 -11.15
C LEU A 266 -7.33 35.96 -9.73
N ILE A 267 -6.38 35.85 -8.80
CA ILE A 267 -6.51 36.32 -7.42
C ILE A 267 -5.51 37.47 -7.19
N ARG A 268 -6.00 38.66 -6.87
CA ARG A 268 -5.16 39.80 -6.47
C ARG A 268 -4.84 39.73 -4.98
N ALA A 269 -3.56 39.65 -4.64
CA ALA A 269 -3.09 39.49 -3.26
C ALA A 269 -1.93 40.47 -2.94
N ARG A 270 -1.68 40.73 -1.65
CA ARG A 270 -0.53 41.52 -1.20
C ARG A 270 0.73 40.64 -1.25
N ARG A 271 1.44 40.68 -2.38
CA ARG A 271 2.64 39.87 -2.65
C ARG A 271 3.62 40.61 -3.56
N ARG A 272 4.89 40.18 -3.61
CA ARG A 272 5.95 40.82 -4.41
C ARG A 272 6.07 40.30 -5.85
N THR A 273 5.70 39.04 -6.11
CA THR A 273 5.87 38.36 -7.41
C THR A 273 4.55 37.86 -7.97
N ILE A 274 4.47 37.45 -9.24
CA ILE A 274 3.36 36.65 -9.78
C ILE A 274 3.63 35.17 -9.46
N GLY A 275 2.61 34.41 -9.10
CA GLY A 275 2.76 32.98 -8.85
C GLY A 275 1.59 32.21 -9.40
N MET A 276 1.91 31.07 -9.96
CA MET A 276 0.98 30.14 -10.60
C MET A 276 0.90 28.90 -9.75
N ALA A 277 -0.33 28.44 -9.52
CA ALA A 277 -0.60 27.13 -8.96
C ALA A 277 -1.54 26.43 -9.94
N VAL A 278 -1.20 25.21 -10.33
CA VAL A 278 -2.12 24.35 -11.08
C VAL A 278 -2.66 23.32 -10.10
N ASP A 279 -3.98 23.33 -9.91
CA ASP A 279 -4.69 22.41 -9.03
C ASP A 279 -5.93 21.84 -9.75
N LEU A 280 -6.82 21.16 -9.00
CA LEU A 280 -8.01 20.49 -9.53
C LEU A 280 -9.04 21.45 -10.14
N ASP A 281 -9.04 22.72 -9.74
CA ASP A 281 -9.93 23.76 -10.29
C ASP A 281 -9.35 24.40 -11.57
N GLY A 282 -8.13 24.01 -11.97
CA GLY A 282 -7.41 24.55 -13.11
C GLY A 282 -6.23 25.45 -12.71
N LEU A 283 -5.88 26.41 -13.56
CA LEU A 283 -4.78 27.32 -13.31
C LEU A 283 -5.24 28.46 -12.39
N THR A 284 -4.65 28.58 -11.20
CA THR A 284 -4.82 29.76 -10.33
C THR A 284 -3.60 30.66 -10.41
N VAL A 285 -3.83 31.91 -10.79
CA VAL A 285 -2.79 32.96 -10.86
C VAL A 285 -2.99 33.93 -9.71
N ARG A 286 -2.01 34.00 -8.81
CA ARG A 286 -1.99 34.98 -7.72
C ARG A 286 -1.05 36.12 -8.11
N ALA A 287 -1.54 37.34 -8.25
CA ALA A 287 -0.73 38.49 -8.68
C ALA A 287 -0.79 39.66 -7.68
N PRO A 288 0.28 40.49 -7.56
CA PRO A 288 0.24 41.74 -6.81
C PRO A 288 -0.84 42.69 -7.34
N ARG A 289 -1.30 43.64 -6.53
CA ARG A 289 -2.33 44.61 -6.95
C ARG A 289 -1.86 45.59 -8.03
N TRP A 290 -0.56 45.89 -8.07
CA TRP A 290 0.04 46.87 -8.99
C TRP A 290 0.41 46.31 -10.36
N VAL A 291 0.51 44.99 -10.52
CA VAL A 291 0.87 44.36 -11.80
C VAL A 291 -0.31 44.41 -12.77
N SER A 292 -0.11 44.84 -14.00
CA SER A 292 -1.15 44.89 -15.03
C SER A 292 -1.60 43.49 -15.46
N LEU A 293 -2.76 43.40 -16.15
CA LEU A 293 -3.20 42.13 -16.73
C LEU A 293 -2.24 41.65 -17.82
N ARG A 294 -1.71 42.58 -18.62
CA ARG A 294 -0.77 42.30 -19.71
C ARG A 294 0.51 41.64 -19.20
N GLU A 295 1.11 42.17 -18.13
CA GLU A 295 2.30 41.57 -17.50
C GLU A 295 2.02 40.18 -16.91
N ILE A 296 0.78 39.94 -16.46
CA ILE A 296 0.36 38.60 -16.02
C ILE A 296 0.32 37.63 -17.20
N GLU A 297 -0.30 38.04 -18.30
CA GLU A 297 -0.45 37.21 -19.50
C GLU A 297 0.90 36.96 -20.20
N GLU A 298 1.81 37.94 -20.18
CA GLU A 298 3.21 37.77 -20.60
C GLU A 298 3.92 36.70 -19.75
N ALA A 299 3.81 36.77 -18.41
CA ALA A 299 4.38 35.76 -17.52
C ALA A 299 3.76 34.36 -17.69
N LEU A 300 2.47 34.28 -18.06
CA LEU A 300 1.82 33.01 -18.41
C LEU A 300 2.34 32.45 -19.74
N THR A 301 2.55 33.32 -20.72
CA THR A 301 3.06 32.95 -22.04
C THR A 301 4.49 32.44 -21.97
N GLU A 302 5.36 33.09 -21.19
CA GLU A 302 6.74 32.63 -20.92
C GLU A 302 6.78 31.20 -20.33
N ARG A 303 5.74 30.81 -19.59
CA ARG A 303 5.63 29.48 -18.97
C ARG A 303 4.63 28.57 -19.68
N ALA A 304 4.18 28.90 -20.89
CA ALA A 304 3.10 28.21 -21.59
C ALA A 304 3.34 26.69 -21.69
N ALA A 305 4.55 26.28 -22.08
CA ALA A 305 4.90 24.86 -22.21
C ALA A 305 4.80 24.09 -20.88
N TRP A 306 5.24 24.70 -19.77
CA TRP A 306 5.10 24.10 -18.43
C TRP A 306 3.64 24.05 -17.99
N ILE A 307 2.86 25.12 -18.22
CA ILE A 307 1.45 25.20 -17.83
C ILE A 307 0.63 24.12 -18.56
N VAL A 308 0.74 24.05 -19.88
CA VAL A 308 -0.01 23.08 -20.70
C VAL A 308 0.38 21.66 -20.36
N ARG A 309 1.69 21.36 -20.23
CA ARG A 309 2.15 20.05 -19.80
C ARG A 309 1.61 19.68 -18.41
N THR A 310 1.69 20.60 -17.45
CA THR A 310 1.22 20.37 -16.08
C THR A 310 -0.29 20.15 -16.07
N LEU A 311 -1.07 20.94 -16.81
CA LEU A 311 -2.51 20.74 -16.98
C LEU A 311 -2.85 19.40 -17.65
N ALA A 312 -2.10 19.00 -18.68
CA ALA A 312 -2.25 17.71 -19.35
C ALA A 312 -1.88 16.55 -18.41
N GLU A 313 -0.84 16.69 -17.60
CA GLU A 313 -0.47 15.75 -16.52
C GLU A 313 -1.57 15.65 -15.46
N TRP A 314 -2.16 16.77 -15.01
CA TRP A 314 -3.29 16.75 -14.07
C TRP A 314 -4.55 16.13 -14.69
N ARG A 315 -4.86 16.43 -15.96
CA ARG A 315 -6.00 15.87 -16.72
C ARG A 315 -5.83 14.37 -17.04
N SER A 316 -4.60 13.89 -17.23
CA SER A 316 -4.31 12.47 -17.44
C SER A 316 -4.34 11.70 -16.11
N ARG A 317 -3.80 12.27 -15.03
CA ARG A 317 -3.91 11.73 -13.66
C ARG A 317 -5.36 11.68 -13.14
N GLN A 318 -6.24 12.57 -13.64
CA GLN A 318 -7.69 12.58 -13.37
C GLN A 318 -8.44 11.32 -13.83
N ARG A 319 -7.87 10.46 -14.69
CA ARG A 319 -8.63 9.38 -15.35
C ARG A 319 -8.65 8.03 -14.63
N GLU A 320 -7.78 7.73 -13.64
CA GLU A 320 -7.50 6.32 -13.30
C GLU A 320 -7.62 5.87 -11.83
N VAL A 321 -7.93 6.74 -10.86
CA VAL A 321 -7.46 6.45 -9.47
C VAL A 321 -8.54 6.20 -8.42
N LEU A 322 -9.75 6.73 -8.62
CA LEU A 322 -10.94 6.34 -7.86
C LEU A 322 -12.02 5.89 -8.84
N PRO A 323 -12.78 4.82 -8.51
CA PRO A 323 -13.81 4.34 -9.41
C PRO A 323 -14.88 5.44 -9.60
N ARG A 324 -14.97 5.97 -10.83
CA ARG A 324 -16.11 6.78 -11.28
C ARG A 324 -17.40 5.97 -11.28
N GLU A 325 -17.26 4.67 -11.42
CA GLU A 325 -18.33 3.68 -11.49
C GLU A 325 -18.03 2.57 -10.49
N TRP A 326 -18.99 2.22 -9.64
CA TRP A 326 -18.80 1.22 -8.57
C TRP A 326 -19.31 -0.16 -8.99
N ARG A 327 -18.77 -0.64 -10.11
CA ARG A 327 -19.15 -1.91 -10.75
C ARG A 327 -17.92 -2.79 -11.00
N THR A 328 -18.17 -4.06 -11.32
CA THR A 328 -17.09 -5.02 -11.62
C THR A 328 -16.18 -4.51 -12.73
N GLY A 329 -14.87 -4.64 -12.51
CA GLY A 329 -13.81 -4.19 -13.41
C GLY A 329 -13.27 -2.80 -13.10
N ALA A 330 -13.97 -1.97 -12.33
CA ALA A 330 -13.53 -0.62 -12.00
C ALA A 330 -12.23 -0.64 -11.14
N PRO A 331 -11.27 0.25 -11.40
CA PRO A 331 -10.01 0.29 -10.67
C PRO A 331 -10.22 0.84 -9.25
N ILE A 332 -9.46 0.32 -8.30
CA ILE A 332 -9.40 0.84 -6.94
C ILE A 332 -8.01 0.65 -6.34
N LEU A 333 -7.51 1.68 -5.67
CA LEU A 333 -6.26 1.58 -4.94
C LEU A 333 -6.43 0.96 -3.56
N TYR A 334 -5.55 0.02 -3.26
CA TYR A 334 -5.41 -0.57 -1.95
C TYR A 334 -3.93 -0.89 -1.69
N LEU A 335 -3.36 -0.33 -0.63
CA LEU A 335 -1.95 -0.50 -0.25
C LEU A 335 -0.97 -0.18 -1.38
N GLY A 336 -1.28 0.80 -2.21
CA GLY A 336 -0.46 1.23 -3.35
C GLY A 336 -0.51 0.30 -4.57
N ALA A 337 -1.37 -0.70 -4.56
CA ALA A 337 -1.67 -1.52 -5.72
C ALA A 337 -3.03 -1.14 -6.31
N GLU A 338 -3.11 -1.10 -7.63
CA GLU A 338 -4.38 -1.04 -8.35
C GLU A 338 -5.00 -2.44 -8.38
N LEU A 339 -6.16 -2.57 -7.75
CA LEU A 339 -7.03 -3.74 -7.80
C LEU A 339 -8.23 -3.44 -8.70
N ARG A 340 -8.93 -4.48 -9.14
CA ARG A 340 -10.24 -4.35 -9.79
C ARG A 340 -11.35 -4.67 -8.82
N LEU A 341 -12.44 -3.92 -8.85
CA LEU A 341 -13.66 -4.32 -8.17
C LEU A 341 -14.19 -5.62 -8.78
N ALA A 342 -14.51 -6.60 -7.94
CA ALA A 342 -15.20 -7.82 -8.36
C ALA A 342 -16.50 -7.93 -7.54
N VAL A 343 -17.57 -7.37 -8.09
CA VAL A 343 -18.86 -7.23 -7.39
C VAL A 343 -19.75 -8.41 -7.75
N PHE A 344 -20.26 -9.11 -6.73
CA PHE A 344 -21.16 -10.24 -6.90
C PHE A 344 -22.40 -10.10 -6.01
N PRO A 345 -23.58 -10.45 -6.54
CA PRO A 345 -24.80 -10.54 -5.73
C PRO A 345 -24.64 -11.62 -4.66
N SER A 346 -25.07 -11.30 -3.43
CA SER A 346 -24.98 -12.21 -2.28
C SER A 346 -26.01 -11.85 -1.23
N ARG A 347 -26.55 -12.85 -0.50
CA ARG A 347 -27.46 -12.61 0.64
C ARG A 347 -26.81 -11.86 1.81
N SER A 348 -25.47 -11.82 1.84
CA SER A 348 -24.70 -11.17 2.91
C SER A 348 -23.65 -10.24 2.33
N THR A 349 -23.33 -9.19 3.09
CA THR A 349 -22.30 -8.23 2.73
C THR A 349 -20.93 -8.68 3.20
N ALA A 350 -19.95 -8.73 2.29
CA ALA A 350 -18.56 -8.98 2.63
C ALA A 350 -17.62 -8.31 1.62
N VAL A 351 -16.51 -7.74 2.10
CA VAL A 351 -15.46 -7.17 1.25
C VAL A 351 -14.15 -7.87 1.58
N ARG A 352 -13.40 -8.25 0.53
CA ARG A 352 -12.09 -8.91 0.67
C ARG A 352 -11.15 -8.44 -0.43
N ALA A 353 -9.96 -7.99 -0.06
CA ALA A 353 -8.87 -7.75 -1.00
C ALA A 353 -8.01 -9.00 -1.17
N ASP A 354 -7.65 -9.31 -2.40
CA ASP A 354 -6.52 -10.18 -2.73
C ASP A 354 -5.50 -9.44 -3.62
N LEU A 355 -4.70 -10.16 -4.40
CA LEU A 355 -3.67 -9.55 -5.25
C LEU A 355 -4.19 -8.77 -6.44
N PHE A 356 -5.43 -9.03 -6.81
CA PHE A 356 -5.97 -8.67 -8.11
C PHE A 356 -7.30 -7.97 -7.96
N ASP A 357 -8.11 -8.48 -7.04
CA ASP A 357 -9.49 -8.09 -6.91
C ASP A 357 -9.76 -7.55 -5.50
N LEU A 358 -10.52 -6.47 -5.43
CA LEU A 358 -11.33 -6.15 -4.26
C LEU A 358 -12.71 -6.79 -4.49
N THR A 359 -12.89 -7.99 -3.95
CA THR A 359 -14.16 -8.72 -4.05
C THR A 359 -15.20 -8.12 -3.12
N VAL A 360 -16.35 -7.76 -3.66
CA VAL A 360 -17.49 -7.22 -2.93
C VAL A 360 -18.68 -8.15 -3.12
N LEU A 361 -19.11 -8.81 -2.05
CA LEU A 361 -20.37 -9.53 -1.99
C LEU A 361 -21.41 -8.58 -1.40
N HIS A 362 -22.52 -8.33 -2.10
CA HIS A 362 -23.56 -7.39 -1.64
C HIS A 362 -24.97 -7.81 -2.11
N PRO A 363 -26.04 -7.67 -1.29
CA PRO A 363 -27.42 -7.94 -1.71
C PRO A 363 -27.88 -7.05 -2.86
N ALA A 364 -27.51 -5.77 -2.80
CA ALA A 364 -27.75 -4.78 -3.84
C ALA A 364 -26.48 -4.59 -4.70
N ALA A 365 -25.96 -5.66 -5.31
CA ALA A 365 -24.73 -5.61 -6.10
C ALA A 365 -24.84 -4.75 -7.37
N GLN A 366 -26.06 -4.48 -7.84
CA GLN A 366 -26.34 -3.62 -8.99
C GLN A 366 -26.44 -2.14 -8.60
N GLU A 367 -26.53 -1.81 -7.31
CA GLU A 367 -26.64 -0.44 -6.83
C GLU A 367 -25.25 0.12 -6.51
N GLU A 368 -24.69 0.89 -7.46
CA GLU A 368 -23.33 1.46 -7.34
C GLU A 368 -23.12 2.25 -6.04
N ARG A 369 -24.13 3.01 -5.59
CA ARG A 369 -24.05 3.77 -4.33
C ARG A 369 -23.87 2.84 -3.12
N ALA A 370 -24.59 1.73 -3.07
CA ALA A 370 -24.51 0.78 -1.96
C ALA A 370 -23.16 0.04 -1.95
N VAL A 371 -22.61 -0.27 -3.13
CA VAL A 371 -21.26 -0.81 -3.31
C VAL A 371 -20.22 0.21 -2.82
N ALA A 372 -20.33 1.47 -3.25
CA ALA A 372 -19.44 2.56 -2.84
C ALA A 372 -19.40 2.74 -1.33
N ASP A 373 -20.56 2.85 -0.69
CA ASP A 373 -20.66 3.05 0.76
C ASP A 373 -20.14 1.84 1.54
N THR A 374 -20.29 0.63 1.00
CA THR A 374 -19.75 -0.59 1.59
C THR A 374 -18.24 -0.66 1.49
N VAL A 375 -17.67 -0.36 0.32
CA VAL A 375 -16.21 -0.33 0.12
C VAL A 375 -15.58 0.79 0.94
N ALA A 376 -16.17 1.98 0.98
CA ALA A 376 -15.66 3.11 1.76
C ALA A 376 -15.70 2.84 3.28
N ARG A 377 -16.68 2.07 3.78
CA ARG A 377 -16.68 1.60 5.17
C ARG A 377 -15.55 0.60 5.40
N TRP A 378 -15.43 -0.40 4.53
CA TRP A 378 -14.37 -1.40 4.65
C TRP A 378 -12.97 -0.78 4.59
N LEU A 379 -12.70 0.16 3.68
CA LEU A 379 -11.42 0.87 3.62
C LEU A 379 -11.13 1.68 4.89
N ARG A 380 -12.14 2.30 5.50
CA ARG A 380 -11.99 2.96 6.80
C ARG A 380 -11.64 1.98 7.91
N ASP A 381 -12.28 0.82 7.93
CA ASP A 381 -11.98 -0.24 8.90
C ASP A 381 -10.56 -0.79 8.71
N GLU A 382 -10.14 -1.03 7.47
CA GLU A 382 -8.75 -1.44 7.16
C GLU A 382 -7.75 -0.33 7.52
N ALA A 383 -8.06 0.94 7.27
CA ALA A 383 -7.23 2.05 7.71
C ALA A 383 -7.10 2.07 9.24
N ALA A 384 -8.20 1.85 9.97
CA ALA A 384 -8.20 1.80 11.42
C ALA A 384 -7.32 0.65 11.95
N GLN A 385 -7.46 -0.54 11.35
CA GLN A 385 -6.72 -1.73 11.76
C GLN A 385 -5.25 -1.70 11.37
N ARG A 386 -4.90 -1.08 10.24
CA ARG A 386 -3.54 -1.18 9.66
C ARG A 386 -2.70 0.07 9.82
N VAL A 387 -3.32 1.25 9.85
CA VAL A 387 -2.61 2.54 9.89
C VAL A 387 -2.50 3.05 11.31
N LEU A 388 -3.58 3.05 12.10
CA LEU A 388 -3.56 3.61 13.46
C LEU A 388 -2.52 2.95 14.39
N PRO A 389 -2.32 1.61 14.40
CA PRO A 389 -1.30 0.99 15.26
C PRO A 389 0.13 1.44 14.95
N ARG A 390 0.37 1.97 13.75
CA ARG A 390 1.68 2.51 13.36
C ARG A 390 2.02 3.75 14.16
N VAL A 391 1.03 4.56 14.56
CA VAL A 391 1.27 5.76 15.40
C VAL A 391 1.93 5.36 16.71
N ALA A 392 1.40 4.37 17.43
CA ALA A 392 2.01 3.89 18.68
C ALA A 392 3.44 3.37 18.47
N ARG A 393 3.68 2.70 17.34
CA ARG A 393 5.01 2.20 16.98
C ARG A 393 6.03 3.33 16.76
N TYR A 394 5.63 4.45 16.18
CA TYR A 394 6.52 5.60 15.99
C TYR A 394 6.61 6.47 17.25
N ALA A 395 5.49 6.67 17.95
CA ALA A 395 5.41 7.50 19.15
C ALA A 395 6.35 7.04 20.27
N ARG A 396 6.54 5.73 20.45
CA ARG A 396 7.48 5.18 21.44
C ARG A 396 8.94 5.64 21.30
N HIS A 397 9.30 6.22 20.15
CA HIS A 397 10.63 6.76 19.91
C HIS A 397 10.76 8.23 20.34
N VAL A 398 9.65 8.90 20.65
CA VAL A 398 9.63 10.34 20.99
C VAL A 398 8.89 10.65 22.29
N THR A 399 8.03 9.76 22.78
CA THR A 399 7.25 9.93 24.00
C THR A 399 6.89 8.58 24.63
N ASP A 400 6.75 8.55 25.96
CA ASP A 400 6.32 7.37 26.71
C ASP A 400 4.79 7.16 26.67
N ALA A 401 4.03 8.20 26.29
CA ALA A 401 2.57 8.14 26.22
C ALA A 401 2.09 7.74 24.81
N VAL A 402 1.05 6.91 24.73
CA VAL A 402 0.39 6.63 23.44
C VAL A 402 -0.52 7.80 23.09
N PRO A 403 -0.24 8.56 22.01
CA PRO A 403 -1.04 9.73 21.67
C PRO A 403 -2.45 9.31 21.22
N PRO A 404 -3.48 10.11 21.55
CA PRO A 404 -4.82 9.87 21.02
C PRO A 404 -4.80 10.02 19.50
N VAL A 405 -5.20 8.95 18.80
CA VAL A 405 -5.21 8.90 17.33
C VAL A 405 -6.62 8.59 16.80
N ARG A 406 -7.04 9.29 15.74
CA ARG A 406 -8.31 9.04 15.06
C ARG A 406 -8.18 9.14 13.55
N LEU A 407 -9.09 8.48 12.83
CA LEU A 407 -9.24 8.69 11.39
C LEU A 407 -10.00 9.98 11.10
N SER A 408 -9.63 10.64 10.00
CA SER A 408 -10.29 11.81 9.44
C SER A 408 -10.65 11.56 7.98
N ASN A 409 -11.51 12.42 7.43
CA ASN A 409 -11.81 12.51 5.99
C ASN A 409 -11.46 13.91 5.47
N ALA A 410 -10.31 14.44 5.91
CA ALA A 410 -9.82 15.74 5.48
C ALA A 410 -9.62 15.76 3.95
N ARG A 411 -9.87 16.91 3.32
CA ARG A 411 -9.78 17.04 1.85
C ARG A 411 -8.41 17.50 1.38
N SER A 412 -7.69 18.27 2.20
CA SER A 412 -6.45 18.95 1.84
C SER A 412 -5.22 18.35 2.51
N GLU A 413 -5.40 17.44 3.47
CA GLU A 413 -4.33 16.99 4.36
C GLU A 413 -4.39 15.47 4.57
N TRP A 414 -3.21 14.85 4.65
CA TRP A 414 -3.04 13.42 4.92
C TRP A 414 -3.00 13.11 6.42
N GLY A 415 -2.56 14.06 7.21
CA GLY A 415 -2.42 13.98 8.65
C GLY A 415 -2.49 15.37 9.27
N SER A 416 -2.74 15.42 10.58
CA SER A 416 -2.54 16.62 11.38
C SER A 416 -2.30 16.21 12.84
N CYS A 417 -1.46 16.98 13.53
CA CYS A 417 -1.28 16.90 14.97
C CYS A 417 -1.56 18.27 15.58
N ASN A 418 -2.41 18.32 16.62
CA ASN A 418 -2.71 19.58 17.30
C ASN A 418 -1.80 19.81 18.52
N HIS A 419 -1.89 21.01 19.10
CA HIS A 419 -1.11 21.39 20.30
C HIS A 419 -1.40 20.53 21.54
N LYS A 420 -2.48 19.74 21.55
CA LYS A 420 -2.81 18.80 22.63
C LYS A 420 -2.23 17.40 22.41
N GLY A 421 -1.47 17.19 21.33
CA GLY A 421 -0.91 15.90 20.95
C GLY A 421 -1.93 14.93 20.35
N GLU A 422 -3.09 15.40 19.89
CA GLU A 422 -4.04 14.56 19.17
C GLU A 422 -3.66 14.45 17.69
N ILE A 423 -3.48 13.22 17.21
CA ILE A 423 -3.15 12.93 15.82
C ILE A 423 -4.40 12.51 15.06
N ARG A 424 -4.64 13.13 13.91
CA ARG A 424 -5.72 12.78 12.98
C ARG A 424 -5.12 12.37 11.65
N LEU A 425 -5.43 11.16 11.19
CA LEU A 425 -4.91 10.60 9.95
C LEU A 425 -6.03 10.40 8.94
N ASN A 426 -5.82 10.80 7.69
CA ASN A 426 -6.79 10.61 6.63
C ASN A 426 -6.98 9.10 6.37
N TRP A 427 -8.22 8.61 6.37
CA TRP A 427 -8.47 7.17 6.13
C TRP A 427 -7.97 6.71 4.75
N ARG A 428 -7.89 7.62 3.77
CA ARG A 428 -7.36 7.33 2.44
C ARG A 428 -5.88 6.91 2.44
N LEU A 429 -5.15 7.07 3.55
CA LEU A 429 -3.78 6.53 3.69
C LEU A 429 -3.71 5.02 3.40
N ILE A 430 -4.81 4.28 3.59
CA ILE A 430 -4.88 2.85 3.24
C ILE A 430 -4.72 2.57 1.74
N GLN A 431 -4.95 3.58 0.90
CA GLN A 431 -4.85 3.47 -0.55
C GLN A 431 -3.41 3.71 -1.03
N LEU A 432 -2.57 4.32 -0.20
CA LEU A 432 -1.16 4.57 -0.49
C LEU A 432 -0.30 3.31 -0.30
N PRO A 433 0.88 3.24 -0.93
CA PRO A 433 1.91 2.29 -0.53
C PRO A 433 2.17 2.39 0.98
N PRO A 434 2.33 1.26 1.70
CA PRO A 434 2.49 1.27 3.16
C PRO A 434 3.60 2.20 3.66
N ALA A 435 4.71 2.29 2.93
CA ALA A 435 5.83 3.17 3.26
C ALA A 435 5.48 4.67 3.21
N LEU A 436 4.51 5.09 2.38
CA LEU A 436 4.05 6.49 2.38
C LEU A 436 3.09 6.78 3.53
N ALA A 437 2.25 5.80 3.90
CA ALA A 437 1.45 5.90 5.11
C ALA A 437 2.35 6.01 6.35
N ASP A 438 3.45 5.24 6.40
CA ASP A 438 4.47 5.33 7.44
C ASP A 438 5.14 6.71 7.51
N TYR A 439 5.45 7.32 6.36
CA TYR A 439 6.01 8.67 6.31
C TYR A 439 5.05 9.70 6.90
N VAL A 440 3.76 9.67 6.52
CA VAL A 440 2.76 10.58 7.09
C VAL A 440 2.64 10.35 8.61
N VAL A 441 2.61 9.10 9.06
CA VAL A 441 2.58 8.79 10.49
C VAL A 441 3.80 9.35 11.22
N ALA A 442 5.00 9.14 10.68
CA ALA A 442 6.24 9.66 11.27
C ALA A 442 6.26 11.20 11.32
N HIS A 443 5.74 11.86 10.28
CA HIS A 443 5.56 13.31 10.21
C HIS A 443 4.65 13.82 11.33
N GLU A 444 3.46 13.22 11.50
CA GLU A 444 2.53 13.63 12.56
C GLU A 444 3.05 13.31 13.97
N VAL A 445 3.79 12.20 14.13
CA VAL A 445 4.43 11.88 15.41
C VAL A 445 5.53 12.86 15.76
N ALA A 446 6.30 13.36 14.79
CA ALA A 446 7.32 14.39 15.04
C ALA A 446 6.68 15.70 15.57
N HIS A 447 5.45 15.99 15.18
CA HIS A 447 4.69 17.13 15.71
C HIS A 447 4.30 17.00 17.20
N LEU A 448 4.44 15.83 17.82
CA LEU A 448 4.31 15.69 19.28
C LEU A 448 5.44 16.39 20.04
N VAL A 449 6.60 16.57 19.40
CA VAL A 449 7.77 17.22 20.01
C VAL A 449 7.98 18.63 19.46
N GLU A 450 7.79 18.82 18.14
CA GLU A 450 8.03 20.09 17.47
C GLU A 450 6.87 20.45 16.54
N LEU A 451 6.05 21.44 16.93
CA LEU A 451 4.81 21.79 16.20
C LEU A 451 5.05 22.54 14.88
N ASN A 452 6.25 23.04 14.64
CA ASN A 452 6.61 23.76 13.41
C ASN A 452 7.62 22.96 12.58
N HIS A 453 7.74 23.24 11.29
CA HIS A 453 8.67 22.55 10.38
C HIS A 453 10.11 23.09 10.46
N SER A 454 10.63 23.37 11.66
CA SER A 454 12.01 23.82 11.89
C SER A 454 13.05 22.75 11.54
N ARG A 455 14.33 23.11 11.57
CA ARG A 455 15.45 22.15 11.41
C ARG A 455 15.37 21.01 12.42
N ARG A 456 14.92 21.29 13.66
CA ARG A 456 14.75 20.28 14.72
C ARG A 456 13.64 19.29 14.37
N PHE A 457 12.54 19.77 13.80
CA PHE A 457 11.47 18.90 13.29
C PHE A 457 11.99 17.94 12.22
N TRP A 458 12.67 18.44 11.19
CA TRP A 458 13.17 17.57 10.12
C TRP A 458 14.25 16.59 10.60
N ALA A 459 15.11 17.00 11.53
CA ALA A 459 16.06 16.08 12.17
C ALA A 459 15.34 14.96 12.93
N LEU A 460 14.20 15.27 13.58
CA LEU A 460 13.38 14.27 14.24
C LEU A 460 12.72 13.32 13.23
N VAL A 461 12.12 13.83 12.15
CA VAL A 461 11.54 12.98 11.11
C VAL A 461 12.60 12.07 10.50
N GLU A 462 13.82 12.56 10.23
CA GLU A 462 14.92 11.76 9.70
C GLU A 462 15.34 10.66 10.69
N SER A 463 15.35 10.95 12.00
CA SER A 463 15.61 9.92 13.03
C SER A 463 14.52 8.84 13.11
N LEU A 464 13.26 9.22 12.86
CA LEU A 464 12.12 8.30 12.88
C LEU A 464 12.04 7.47 11.60
N MET A 465 12.34 8.08 10.47
CA MET A 465 12.27 7.46 9.15
C MET A 465 13.41 7.96 8.27
N PRO A 466 14.59 7.33 8.36
CA PRO A 466 15.74 7.71 7.55
C PRO A 466 15.43 7.67 6.06
N GLY A 467 15.91 8.66 5.30
CA GLY A 467 15.63 8.80 3.88
C GLY A 467 14.21 9.27 3.56
N HIS A 468 13.58 10.02 4.48
CA HIS A 468 12.21 10.50 4.33
C HIS A 468 11.96 11.32 3.05
N ASP A 469 13.01 11.93 2.49
CA ASP A 469 12.90 12.83 1.33
C ASP A 469 12.37 12.13 0.09
N ALA A 470 12.73 10.86 -0.10
CA ALA A 470 12.19 10.05 -1.17
C ALA A 470 10.68 9.80 -0.98
N HIS A 471 10.25 9.57 0.26
CA HIS A 471 8.84 9.37 0.60
C HIS A 471 8.03 10.66 0.49
N ARG A 472 8.59 11.79 0.90
CA ARG A 472 7.98 13.11 0.73
C ARG A 472 7.71 13.43 -0.75
N ARG A 473 8.73 13.29 -1.61
CA ARG A 473 8.57 13.50 -3.07
C ARG A 473 7.54 12.55 -3.65
N ALA A 474 7.60 11.27 -3.31
CA ALA A 474 6.61 10.30 -3.77
C ALA A 474 5.19 10.64 -3.27
N LEU A 475 5.03 11.11 -2.03
CA LEU A 475 3.72 11.49 -1.50
C LEU A 475 3.08 12.64 -2.30
N GLU A 476 3.87 13.58 -2.84
CA GLU A 476 3.35 14.64 -3.72
C GLU A 476 2.70 14.04 -4.98
N ASP A 477 3.36 13.05 -5.60
CA ASP A 477 2.82 12.33 -6.75
C ASP A 477 1.50 11.60 -6.40
N TRP A 478 1.44 10.94 -5.24
CA TRP A 478 0.24 10.24 -4.77
C TRP A 478 -0.88 11.18 -4.28
N THR A 479 -0.52 12.35 -3.78
CA THR A 479 -1.51 13.37 -3.37
C THR A 479 -2.24 13.90 -4.59
N ALA A 480 -1.51 14.16 -5.67
CA ALA A 480 -2.10 14.51 -6.96
C ALA A 480 -3.02 13.40 -7.48
N LEU A 481 -2.69 12.14 -7.17
CA LEU A 481 -3.40 10.94 -7.59
C LEU A 481 -4.75 10.76 -6.85
N LEU A 482 -4.76 10.98 -5.53
CA LEU A 482 -5.90 10.66 -4.63
C LEU A 482 -6.78 11.85 -4.25
N ALA A 483 -6.49 13.07 -4.71
CA ALA A 483 -7.28 14.27 -4.41
C ALA A 483 -8.68 14.31 -5.10
N ALA A 484 -9.21 13.16 -5.52
CA ALA A 484 -10.53 12.99 -6.14
C ALA A 484 -11.65 12.66 -5.14
#